data_AF-A0A346XU97-F1
#
_entry.id   AF-A0A346XU97-F1
#
_cell.length_a   1.000
_cell.length_b   1.000
_cell.length_c   1.000
_cell.angle_alpha   90.00
_cell.angle_beta   90.00
_cell.angle_gamma   90.00
#
_symmetry.space_group_name_H-M   'P 1'
#
loop_
_entity.id
_entity.type
_entity.pdbx_description
1 polymer ?
#
loop_
_entity_poly.entity_id
_entity_poly.type
_entity_poly.pdbx_seq_one_letter_code
_entity_poly.pdbx_strand_id
1 'polypeptide(L)'
;MLSLLVLLAVLGAACGDSPDVLPDPRDGRSGLQMSGLLRDRQIAVSVGLPVLNTTDCDVNDGPDRDVCVIAEDINGELLRVIFENPIALQEGAVLPVGSDCRTDAECDEVLDAAVIEFELGDRPRVRAESGTLRLEVVEPGQRYRGDFDVRLPDGSLSATFDLVPRPDELS
;
A
#
# COMPACT_ATOMS: atom_id res chain seq x y z
N MET A 1 43.50 -36.14 -34.71
CA MET A 1 42.59 -36.63 -33.65
C MET A 1 42.80 -35.80 -32.39
N LEU A 2 42.30 -34.56 -32.35
CA LEU A 2 42.46 -33.68 -31.19
C LEU A 2 41.38 -32.59 -31.17
N SER A 3 40.11 -32.97 -31.39
CA SER A 3 39.01 -31.98 -31.46
C SER A 3 37.71 -32.48 -30.85
N LEU A 4 37.70 -33.65 -30.21
CA LEU A 4 36.46 -34.25 -29.67
C LEU A 4 36.37 -34.25 -28.14
N LEU A 5 37.38 -33.76 -27.43
CA LEU A 5 37.49 -33.90 -25.97
C LEU A 5 37.13 -32.63 -25.17
N VAL A 6 36.80 -31.51 -25.81
CA VAL A 6 36.52 -30.25 -25.11
C VAL A 6 35.02 -29.97 -24.96
N LEU A 7 34.15 -30.66 -25.70
CA LEU A 7 32.70 -30.40 -25.67
C LEU A 7 31.95 -31.07 -24.50
N LEU A 8 32.60 -31.91 -23.70
CA LEU A 8 31.95 -32.68 -22.62
C LEU A 8 32.15 -32.10 -21.20
N ALA A 9 32.62 -30.85 -21.07
CA ALA A 9 32.90 -30.23 -19.77
C ALA A 9 31.95 -29.08 -19.40
N VAL A 10 30.90 -28.80 -20.21
CA VAL A 10 30.00 -27.65 -19.97
C VAL A 10 28.64 -28.07 -19.40
N LEU A 11 28.32 -29.36 -19.29
CA LEU A 11 27.06 -29.84 -18.72
C LEU A 11 27.12 -30.16 -17.21
N GLY A 12 28.23 -29.88 -16.52
CA GLY A 12 28.46 -30.32 -15.14
C GLY A 12 28.34 -29.25 -14.03
N ALA A 13 28.05 -27.98 -14.35
CA ALA A 13 28.22 -26.88 -13.39
C ALA A 13 27.01 -25.92 -13.27
N ALA A 14 25.79 -26.43 -13.51
CA ALA A 14 24.57 -25.68 -13.22
C ALA A 14 23.56 -26.57 -12.48
N CYS A 15 24.04 -27.25 -11.44
CA CYS A 15 23.21 -27.73 -10.33
C CYS A 15 23.70 -27.01 -9.08
N GLY A 16 23.75 -25.68 -9.14
CA GLY A 16 23.91 -24.85 -7.95
C GLY A 16 22.53 -24.71 -7.31
N ASP A 17 22.51 -24.89 -5.99
CA ASP A 17 21.33 -24.84 -5.11
C ASP A 17 20.20 -23.99 -5.68
N SER A 18 19.10 -24.66 -6.07
CA SER A 18 17.84 -23.93 -6.18
C SER A 18 17.54 -23.41 -4.78
N PRO A 19 17.43 -22.09 -4.56
CA PRO A 19 17.06 -21.60 -3.24
C PRO A 19 15.72 -22.26 -2.89
N ASP A 20 15.64 -22.86 -1.69
CA ASP A 20 14.41 -23.49 -1.17
C ASP A 20 13.23 -22.49 -1.09
N VAL A 21 13.52 -21.21 -1.25
CA VAL A 21 12.57 -20.11 -1.37
C VAL A 21 12.80 -19.44 -2.73
N LEU A 22 11.84 -19.58 -3.64
CA LEU A 22 11.79 -18.71 -4.80
C LEU A 22 11.64 -17.26 -4.28
N PRO A 23 12.48 -16.29 -4.71
CA PRO A 23 12.25 -14.90 -4.36
C PRO A 23 10.82 -14.53 -4.75
N ASP A 24 10.10 -13.82 -3.87
CA ASP A 24 8.75 -13.37 -4.18
C ASP A 24 8.84 -12.59 -5.50
N PRO A 25 8.04 -12.92 -6.55
CA PRO A 25 8.06 -12.15 -7.78
C PRO A 25 7.74 -10.65 -7.57
N ARG A 26 7.24 -10.29 -6.39
CA ARG A 26 6.97 -8.92 -5.94
C ARG A 26 8.03 -8.35 -5.00
N ASP A 27 9.03 -9.12 -4.55
CA ASP A 27 10.10 -8.59 -3.70
C ASP A 27 10.81 -7.43 -4.42
N GLY A 28 10.58 -6.23 -3.89
CA GLY A 28 11.11 -4.96 -4.41
C GLY A 28 10.25 -4.24 -5.44
N ARG A 29 9.02 -4.67 -5.73
CA ARG A 29 8.09 -3.95 -6.63
C ARG A 29 6.98 -3.29 -5.84
N SER A 30 7.00 -1.96 -5.81
CA SER A 30 5.87 -1.16 -5.32
C SER A 30 4.64 -1.35 -6.22
N GLY A 31 3.44 -1.12 -5.71
CA GLY A 31 2.21 -1.32 -6.45
C GLY A 31 0.94 -1.04 -5.66
N LEU A 32 -0.05 -0.49 -6.35
CA LEU A 32 -1.42 -0.34 -5.88
C LEU A 32 -2.38 -0.81 -6.96
N GLN A 33 -3.22 -1.78 -6.61
CA GLN A 33 -4.40 -2.15 -7.37
C GLN A 33 -5.63 -1.86 -6.53
N MET A 34 -6.54 -1.05 -7.03
CA MET A 34 -7.75 -0.68 -6.31
C MET A 34 -8.91 -0.52 -7.28
N SER A 35 -10.10 -0.85 -6.82
CA SER A 35 -11.33 -0.58 -7.57
C SER A 35 -12.53 -0.43 -6.64
N GLY A 36 -13.55 0.26 -7.12
CA GLY A 36 -14.83 0.35 -6.42
C GLY A 36 -15.55 1.65 -6.73
N LEU A 37 -16.43 2.07 -5.83
CA LEU A 37 -17.24 3.27 -5.94
C LEU A 37 -16.86 4.25 -4.85
N LEU A 38 -16.54 5.49 -5.23
CA LEU A 38 -16.27 6.61 -4.33
C LEU A 38 -17.11 7.80 -4.78
N ARG A 39 -18.06 8.25 -3.94
CA ARG A 39 -18.99 9.36 -4.24
C ARG A 39 -19.72 9.16 -5.57
N ASP A 40 -20.35 7.99 -5.75
CA ASP A 40 -21.04 7.58 -6.99
C ASP A 40 -20.16 7.53 -8.27
N ARG A 41 -18.84 7.66 -8.14
CA ARG A 41 -17.89 7.53 -9.24
C ARG A 41 -17.16 6.20 -9.17
N GLN A 42 -17.15 5.47 -10.28
CA GLN A 42 -16.34 4.27 -10.41
C GLN A 42 -14.86 4.65 -10.43
N ILE A 43 -14.11 4.09 -9.50
CA ILE A 43 -12.65 4.20 -9.40
C ILE A 43 -12.03 2.88 -9.85
N ALA A 44 -10.91 2.99 -10.56
CA ALA A 44 -9.98 1.92 -10.81
C ALA A 44 -8.56 2.49 -10.80
N VAL A 45 -7.63 1.80 -10.16
CA VAL A 45 -6.21 2.15 -10.05
C VAL A 45 -5.40 0.89 -10.33
N SER A 46 -4.37 1.03 -11.15
CA SER A 46 -3.38 -0.02 -11.40
C SER A 46 -2.02 0.63 -11.67
N VAL A 47 -1.31 0.92 -10.58
CA VAL A 47 -0.05 1.68 -10.62
C VAL A 47 1.04 0.82 -10.00
N GLY A 48 2.19 0.68 -10.68
CA GLY A 48 3.34 -0.12 -10.20
C GLY A 48 4.39 0.68 -9.43
N LEU A 49 4.12 1.96 -9.15
CA LEU A 49 4.99 2.82 -8.36
C LEU A 49 4.17 3.99 -7.79
N PRO A 50 3.18 3.75 -6.91
CA PRO A 50 2.54 4.84 -6.18
C PRO A 50 3.58 5.63 -5.37
N VAL A 51 3.26 6.88 -5.04
CA VAL A 51 4.05 7.71 -4.12
C VAL A 51 3.66 7.35 -2.69
N LEU A 52 4.63 7.20 -1.81
CA LEU A 52 4.42 6.97 -0.38
C LEU A 52 4.91 8.19 0.40
N ASN A 53 4.00 8.88 1.07
CA ASN A 53 4.33 9.98 1.98
C ASN A 53 4.01 9.57 3.42
N THR A 54 4.96 9.79 4.34
CA THR A 54 4.83 9.43 5.77
C THR A 54 5.07 10.62 6.70
N THR A 55 5.07 11.85 6.19
CA THR A 55 5.53 13.03 6.92
C THR A 55 4.48 14.09 7.19
N ASP A 56 3.29 13.96 6.60
CA ASP A 56 2.05 14.75 6.79
C ASP A 56 1.34 14.77 5.43
N CYS A 57 0.05 14.42 5.44
CA CYS A 57 -0.80 14.39 4.25
C CYS A 57 -1.90 15.45 4.28
N ASP A 58 -2.06 16.11 5.42
CA ASP A 58 -2.85 17.31 5.57
C ASP A 58 -1.99 18.56 5.41
N VAL A 59 -1.89 19.05 4.18
CA VAL A 59 -1.22 20.32 3.89
C VAL A 59 -1.83 21.53 4.63
N ASN A 60 -2.97 21.39 5.31
CA ASN A 60 -3.67 22.46 6.01
C ASN A 60 -3.75 22.30 7.54
N ASP A 61 -3.39 21.16 8.13
CA ASP A 61 -3.71 20.87 9.56
C ASP A 61 -2.51 20.43 10.42
N GLY A 62 -1.35 21.07 10.28
CA GLY A 62 -0.23 20.88 11.20
C GLY A 62 0.40 19.48 11.15
N PRO A 63 1.45 19.21 11.94
CA PRO A 63 2.19 17.95 11.82
C PRO A 63 1.45 16.80 12.50
N ASP A 64 0.65 16.05 11.73
CA ASP A 64 0.18 14.72 12.09
C ASP A 64 1.18 13.64 11.62
N ARG A 65 0.91 12.38 11.95
CA ARG A 65 1.64 11.24 11.40
C ARG A 65 0.65 10.40 10.61
N ASP A 66 0.65 10.60 9.31
CA ASP A 66 -0.12 9.76 8.39
C ASP A 66 0.77 8.82 7.60
N VAL A 67 0.16 7.77 7.05
CA VAL A 67 0.72 7.02 5.93
C VAL A 67 -0.17 7.22 4.72
N CYS A 68 0.38 7.79 3.65
CA CYS A 68 -0.40 8.13 2.46
C CYS A 68 0.13 7.53 1.20
N VAL A 69 -0.82 7.02 0.43
CA VAL A 69 -0.59 6.45 -0.88
C VAL A 69 -1.18 7.40 -1.89
N ILE A 70 -0.32 7.98 -2.73
CA ILE A 70 -0.74 8.91 -3.77
C ILE A 70 -0.58 8.21 -5.12
N ALA A 71 -1.68 8.17 -5.87
CA ALA A 71 -1.76 7.53 -7.18
C ALA A 71 -2.70 8.31 -8.09
N GLU A 72 -2.68 7.99 -9.38
CA GLU A 72 -3.70 8.44 -10.32
C GLU A 72 -4.63 7.27 -10.66
N ASP A 73 -5.93 7.55 -10.77
CA ASP A 73 -6.88 6.60 -11.29
C ASP A 73 -6.75 6.43 -12.82
N ILE A 74 -7.45 5.45 -13.40
CA ILE A 74 -7.41 5.19 -14.85
C ILE A 74 -7.86 6.38 -15.73
N ASN A 75 -8.55 7.35 -15.14
CA ASN A 75 -9.03 8.55 -15.83
C ASN A 75 -8.07 9.74 -15.62
N GLY A 76 -6.94 9.54 -14.93
CA GLY A 76 -5.94 10.55 -14.64
C GLY A 76 -6.30 11.50 -13.50
N GLU A 77 -7.28 11.16 -12.67
CA GLU A 77 -7.61 11.96 -11.48
C GLU A 77 -6.74 11.50 -10.29
N LEU A 78 -6.15 12.47 -9.59
CA LEU A 78 -5.34 12.21 -8.40
C LEU A 78 -6.19 11.59 -7.30
N LEU A 79 -5.67 10.55 -6.68
CA LEU A 79 -6.27 9.86 -5.55
C LEU A 79 -5.25 9.77 -4.42
N ARG A 80 -5.70 10.08 -3.21
CA ARG A 80 -4.95 9.83 -1.96
C ARG A 80 -5.71 8.80 -1.12
N VAL A 81 -5.00 7.78 -0.65
CA VAL A 81 -5.46 6.87 0.40
C VAL A 81 -4.65 7.20 1.65
N ILE A 82 -5.31 7.49 2.75
CA ILE A 82 -4.70 8.04 3.97
C ILE A 82 -5.03 7.11 5.12
N PHE A 83 -4.00 6.66 5.83
CA PHE A 83 -4.12 5.93 7.09
C PHE A 83 -3.78 6.89 8.24
N GLU A 84 -4.80 7.33 8.95
CA GLU A 84 -4.75 8.42 9.95
C GLU A 84 -4.18 7.97 11.31
N ASN A 85 -3.93 6.67 11.48
CA ASN A 85 -3.47 6.10 12.74
C ASN A 85 -2.35 5.06 12.53
N PRO A 86 -1.17 5.48 12.07
CA PRO A 86 -0.10 4.57 11.63
C PRO A 86 0.42 3.67 12.74
N ILE A 87 0.22 4.04 14.02
CA ILE A 87 0.61 3.22 15.18
C ILE A 87 -0.18 1.90 15.22
N ALA A 88 -1.43 1.87 14.74
CA ALA A 88 -2.23 0.66 14.65
C ALA A 88 -1.71 -0.31 13.57
N LEU A 89 -0.95 0.18 12.58
CA LEU A 89 -0.44 -0.63 11.48
C LEU A 89 0.68 -1.53 12.01
N GLN A 90 0.38 -2.81 12.19
CA GLN A 90 1.32 -3.81 12.67
C GLN A 90 1.36 -4.99 11.69
N GLU A 91 2.54 -5.60 11.54
CA GLU A 91 2.71 -6.77 10.70
C GLU A 91 1.80 -7.92 11.18
N GLY A 92 1.08 -8.55 10.25
CA GLY A 92 0.13 -9.63 10.54
C GLY A 92 -1.22 -9.15 11.11
N ALA A 93 -1.44 -7.84 11.28
CA ALA A 93 -2.68 -7.32 11.82
C ALA A 93 -3.85 -7.51 10.85
N VAL A 94 -5.02 -7.78 11.44
CA VAL A 94 -6.32 -7.75 10.77
C VAL A 94 -7.20 -6.81 11.56
N LEU A 95 -7.35 -5.58 11.06
CA LEU A 95 -8.03 -4.50 11.75
C LEU A 95 -9.44 -4.31 11.17
N PRO A 96 -10.48 -4.20 12.01
CA PRO A 96 -11.72 -3.61 11.56
C PRO A 96 -11.45 -2.17 11.11
N VAL A 97 -12.15 -1.73 10.08
CA VAL A 97 -12.11 -0.33 9.64
C VAL A 97 -13.27 0.41 10.28
N GLY A 98 -13.02 1.64 10.75
CA GLY A 98 -14.03 2.52 11.34
C GLY A 98 -13.70 2.90 12.79
N SER A 99 -13.81 4.19 13.10
CA SER A 99 -13.67 4.77 14.45
C SER A 99 -14.42 6.10 14.54
N ASP A 100 -14.89 6.44 15.75
CA ASP A 100 -15.59 7.70 16.05
C ASP A 100 -14.64 8.86 16.41
N CYS A 101 -13.33 8.70 16.20
CA CYS A 101 -12.34 9.76 16.43
C CYS A 101 -12.67 11.00 15.58
N ARG A 102 -12.48 12.20 16.10
CA ARG A 102 -12.90 13.47 15.44
C ARG A 102 -11.77 14.43 15.16
N THR A 103 -10.64 14.25 15.84
CA THR A 103 -9.43 15.03 15.66
C THR A 103 -8.28 14.08 15.40
N ASP A 104 -7.22 14.59 14.78
CA ASP A 104 -6.03 13.78 14.43
C ASP A 104 -5.43 13.14 15.69
N ALA A 105 -5.34 13.91 16.78
CA ALA A 105 -4.90 13.41 18.08
C ALA A 105 -5.81 12.29 18.63
N GLU A 106 -7.13 12.35 18.42
CA GLU A 106 -8.02 11.25 18.81
C GLU A 106 -7.83 10.02 17.91
N CYS A 107 -7.55 10.22 16.61
CA CYS A 107 -7.34 9.13 15.68
C CYS A 107 -5.99 8.43 15.90
N ASP A 108 -4.93 9.19 16.23
CA ASP A 108 -3.60 8.69 16.60
C ASP A 108 -3.64 7.71 17.80
N GLU A 109 -4.60 7.89 18.71
CA GLU A 109 -4.78 7.04 19.89
C GLU A 109 -5.55 5.74 19.59
N VAL A 110 -6.13 5.59 18.40
CA VAL A 110 -6.87 4.37 17.99
C VAL A 110 -5.87 3.27 17.62
N LEU A 111 -5.90 2.15 18.35
CA LEU A 111 -4.93 1.04 18.17
C LEU A 111 -5.56 -0.28 17.70
N ASP A 112 -6.87 -0.45 17.86
CA ASP A 112 -7.60 -1.68 17.61
C ASP A 112 -8.50 -1.64 16.36
N ALA A 113 -8.47 -0.51 15.65
CA ALA A 113 -9.13 -0.31 14.37
C ALA A 113 -8.23 0.48 13.42
N ALA A 114 -8.49 0.40 12.12
CA ALA A 114 -7.87 1.26 11.13
C ALA A 114 -8.81 2.42 10.78
N VAL A 115 -8.25 3.63 10.75
CA VAL A 115 -8.92 4.85 10.29
C VAL A 115 -8.39 5.15 8.90
N ILE A 116 -9.25 4.99 7.88
CA ILE A 116 -8.88 5.12 6.47
C ILE A 116 -9.72 6.21 5.82
N GLU A 117 -9.04 7.17 5.20
CA GLU A 117 -9.67 8.23 4.43
C GLU A 117 -9.23 8.22 2.96
N PHE A 118 -10.09 8.79 2.12
CA PHE A 118 -9.89 8.87 0.68
C PHE A 118 -10.13 10.29 0.19
N GLU A 119 -9.21 10.78 -0.63
CA GLU A 119 -9.34 12.05 -1.33
C GLU A 119 -9.24 11.83 -2.83
N LEU A 120 -10.10 12.51 -3.60
CA LEU A 120 -10.14 12.40 -5.06
C LEU A 120 -10.15 13.79 -5.69
N GLY A 121 -9.08 14.13 -6.42
CA GLY A 121 -8.84 15.48 -6.93
C GLY A 121 -8.78 16.48 -5.79
N ASP A 122 -9.52 17.59 -5.92
CA ASP A 122 -9.62 18.64 -4.91
C ASP A 122 -10.93 18.54 -4.08
N ARG A 123 -11.54 17.35 -4.04
CA ARG A 123 -12.79 17.12 -3.31
C ARG A 123 -12.50 16.85 -1.84
N PRO A 124 -13.45 17.12 -0.93
CA PRO A 124 -13.27 16.81 0.48
C PRO A 124 -12.96 15.33 0.72
N ARG A 125 -12.18 15.03 1.76
CA ARG A 125 -11.92 13.65 2.20
C ARG A 125 -13.21 12.90 2.52
N VAL A 126 -13.18 11.59 2.35
CA VAL A 126 -14.24 10.65 2.73
C VAL A 126 -13.64 9.59 3.62
N ARG A 127 -14.16 9.46 4.83
CA ARG A 127 -13.79 8.41 5.76
C ARG A 127 -14.53 7.10 5.47
N ALA A 128 -13.83 5.98 5.57
CA ALA A 128 -14.45 4.67 5.58
C ALA A 128 -15.25 4.43 6.88
N GLU A 129 -16.48 3.96 6.72
CA GLU A 129 -17.40 3.73 7.84
C GLU A 129 -17.24 2.32 8.44
N SER A 130 -16.86 1.35 7.60
CA SER A 130 -16.67 -0.03 8.02
C SER A 130 -15.79 -0.80 7.04
N GLY A 131 -15.36 -2.00 7.41
CA GLY A 131 -14.59 -2.87 6.53
C GLY A 131 -13.50 -3.64 7.25
N THR A 132 -12.48 -4.03 6.51
CA THR A 132 -11.30 -4.71 7.06
C THR A 132 -10.05 -4.28 6.33
N LEU A 133 -8.99 -4.04 7.10
CA LEU A 133 -7.61 -3.88 6.64
C LEU A 133 -6.81 -5.10 7.09
N ARG A 134 -6.04 -5.69 6.18
CA ARG A 134 -5.10 -6.78 6.47
C ARG A 134 -3.71 -6.34 6.10
N LEU A 135 -2.76 -6.54 7.01
CA LEU A 135 -1.37 -6.17 6.83
C LEU A 135 -0.50 -7.41 6.87
N GLU A 136 0.22 -7.64 5.77
CA GLU A 136 1.16 -8.75 5.64
C GLU A 136 2.59 -8.35 6.00
N VAL A 137 2.97 -7.11 5.68
CA VAL A 137 4.30 -6.54 5.97
C VAL A 137 4.11 -5.11 6.43
N VAL A 138 4.75 -4.76 7.54
CA VAL A 138 4.83 -3.37 8.01
C VAL A 138 6.25 -3.08 8.49
N GLU A 139 6.96 -2.31 7.69
CA GLU A 139 8.27 -1.74 8.00
C GLU A 139 8.10 -0.22 7.94
N PRO A 140 7.92 0.47 9.09
CA PRO A 140 7.57 1.88 9.10
C PRO A 140 8.53 2.74 8.27
N GLY A 141 7.97 3.49 7.33
CA GLY A 141 8.73 4.34 6.40
C GLY A 141 9.57 3.58 5.36
N GLN A 142 9.41 2.26 5.23
CA GLN A 142 10.20 1.41 4.31
C GLN A 142 9.33 0.49 3.45
N ARG A 143 8.31 -0.16 4.04
CA ARG A 143 7.41 -1.04 3.29
C ARG A 143 6.07 -1.24 3.99
N TYR A 144 4.99 -1.19 3.24
CA TYR A 144 3.67 -1.61 3.71
C TYR A 144 3.03 -2.53 2.68
N ARG A 145 2.65 -3.75 3.05
CA ARG A 145 1.98 -4.71 2.16
C ARG A 145 0.71 -5.23 2.78
N GLY A 146 -0.36 -5.32 1.99
CA GLY A 146 -1.64 -5.78 2.49
C GLY A 146 -2.79 -5.61 1.51
N ASP A 147 -3.99 -5.70 2.07
CA ASP A 147 -5.25 -5.50 1.36
C ASP A 147 -6.29 -4.84 2.27
N PHE A 148 -7.25 -4.16 1.66
CA PHE A 148 -8.45 -3.71 2.36
C PHE A 148 -9.70 -3.88 1.51
N ASP A 149 -10.82 -4.03 2.20
CA ASP A 149 -12.18 -3.94 1.65
C ASP A 149 -13.00 -3.09 2.60
N VAL A 150 -13.46 -1.92 2.13
CA VAL A 150 -14.09 -0.90 2.95
C VAL A 150 -15.40 -0.40 2.36
N ARG A 151 -16.32 -0.02 3.24
CA ARG A 151 -17.53 0.71 2.90
C ARG A 151 -17.35 2.19 3.21
N LEU A 152 -17.84 2.99 2.28
CA LEU A 152 -17.91 4.45 2.33
C LEU A 152 -19.40 4.84 2.43
N PRO A 153 -19.71 6.09 2.83
CA PRO A 153 -21.10 6.55 2.91
C PRO A 153 -21.89 6.32 1.61
N ASP A 154 -21.23 6.54 0.46
CA ASP A 154 -21.82 6.45 -0.88
C ASP A 154 -21.12 5.40 -1.76
N GLY A 155 -20.58 4.32 -1.17
CA GLY A 155 -19.91 3.29 -1.96
C GLY A 155 -19.04 2.30 -1.20
N SER A 156 -18.07 1.72 -1.91
CA SER A 156 -17.14 0.75 -1.36
C SER A 156 -15.88 0.72 -2.20
N LEU A 157 -14.72 0.56 -1.56
CA LEU A 157 -13.43 0.41 -2.23
C LEU A 157 -12.74 -0.85 -1.73
N SER A 158 -12.09 -1.56 -2.64
CA SER A 158 -11.20 -2.67 -2.29
C SER A 158 -9.84 -2.46 -2.94
N ALA A 159 -8.76 -2.72 -2.22
CA ALA A 159 -7.41 -2.62 -2.73
C ALA A 159 -6.52 -3.78 -2.30
N THR A 160 -5.48 -4.03 -3.10
CA THR A 160 -4.28 -4.75 -2.70
C THR A 160 -3.07 -3.85 -2.97
N PHE A 161 -2.12 -3.82 -2.04
CA PHE A 161 -0.98 -2.92 -2.12
C PHE A 161 0.31 -3.58 -1.64
N ASP A 162 1.42 -3.15 -2.22
CA ASP A 162 2.78 -3.39 -1.75
C ASP A 162 3.52 -2.07 -1.97
N LEU A 163 3.79 -1.32 -0.92
CA LEU A 163 4.18 0.07 -0.99
C LEU A 163 5.60 0.20 -0.51
N VAL A 164 6.50 0.58 -1.40
CA VAL A 164 7.90 0.88 -1.08
C VAL A 164 8.14 2.34 -1.45
N PRO A 165 8.70 3.18 -0.55
CA PRO A 165 9.03 4.56 -0.86
C PRO A 165 9.98 4.63 -2.05
N ARG A 166 9.81 5.67 -2.86
CA ARG A 166 10.77 6.01 -3.89
C ARG A 166 12.05 6.56 -3.25
N PRO A 167 13.21 6.45 -3.92
CA PRO A 167 14.48 6.92 -3.35
C PRO A 167 14.49 8.40 -2.95
N ASP A 168 13.70 9.24 -3.62
CA ASP A 168 13.50 10.66 -3.33
C ASP A 168 12.54 10.94 -2.17
N GLU A 169 11.83 9.94 -1.67
CA GLU A 169 10.91 10.02 -0.53
C GLU A 169 11.60 9.66 0.81
N LEU A 170 12.85 9.18 0.77
CA LEU A 170 13.64 8.75 1.93
C LEU A 170 14.51 9.85 2.56
N SER A 171 14.48 11.07 2.01
CA SER A 171 15.43 12.17 2.31
C SER A 171 14.92 13.18 3.32
#